data_AF-A0A5N3WR18-F1
#
_entry.id   AF-A0A5N3WR18-F1
#
_cell.length_a   1.000
_cell.length_b   1.000
_cell.length_c   1.000
_cell.angle_alpha   90.00
_cell.angle_beta   90.00
_cell.angle_gamma   90.00
#
_symmetry.space_group_name_H-M   'P 1'
#
loop_
_entity.id
_entity.type
_entity.pdbx_description
1 polymer ?
#
loop_
_entity_poly.entity_id
_entity_poly.type
_entity_poly.pdbx_seq_one_letter_code
_entity_poly.pdbx_strand_id
1 'polypeptide(L)' 'MSEEMQQDSVECATQALEKYNIEKDIKYNPTWHCIVGRNFGSYVTHETKHLIYFYLGQVADLLFKSG' A
#
# COMPACT_ATOMS: atom_id res chain seq x y z
N MET A 1 -10.26 -5.07 -6.23
CA MET A 1 -10.03 -3.66 -5.89
C MET A 1 -10.61 -2.85 -7.03
N SER A 2 -11.55 -1.96 -6.74
CA SER A 2 -12.10 -1.06 -7.77
C SER A 2 -11.03 -0.07 -8.24
N GLU A 3 -11.21 0.52 -9.42
CA GLU A 3 -10.30 1.56 -9.95
C GLU A 3 -10.23 2.78 -9.01
N GLU A 4 -11.37 3.19 -8.46
CA GLU A 4 -11.46 4.26 -7.45
C GLU A 4 -10.55 3.97 -6.23
N MET A 5 -10.60 2.75 -5.69
CA MET A 5 -9.77 2.36 -4.54
C MET A 5 -8.27 2.27 -4.90
N GLN A 6 -7.94 1.91 -6.14
CA GLN A 6 -6.55 1.94 -6.60
C GLN A 6 -6.05 3.38 -6.70
N GLN A 7 -6.85 4.28 -7.25
CA GLN A 7 -6.52 5.70 -7.35
C GLN A 7 -6.33 6.33 -5.96
N ASP A 8 -7.25 6.07 -5.03
CA ASP A 8 -7.14 6.51 -3.64
C ASP A 8 -5.86 5.99 -2.97
N SER A 9 -5.47 4.74 -3.26
CA SER A 9 -4.25 4.14 -2.71
C SER A 9 -2.99 4.86 -3.21
N VAL A 10 -2.94 5.20 -4.51
CA VAL A 10 -1.83 5.93 -5.12
C VAL A 10 -1.74 7.36 -4.60
N GLU A 11 -2.88 8.05 -4.50
CA GLU A 11 -2.94 9.41 -3.96
C GLU A 11 -2.51 9.44 -2.49
N CYS A 12 -2.95 8.46 -1.70
CA CYS A 12 -2.57 8.37 -0.31
C CYS A 12 -1.06 8.08 -0.13
N ALA A 13 -0.51 7.15 -0.91
CA ALA A 13 0.93 6.87 -0.89
C ALA A 13 1.77 8.09 -1.34
N THR A 14 1.30 8.83 -2.34
CA THR A 14 1.94 10.08 -2.79
C THR A 14 1.95 11.14 -1.68
N GLN A 15 0.80 11.38 -1.05
CA GLN A 15 0.70 12.31 0.08
C GLN A 15 1.52 11.85 1.29
N ALA A 16 1.62 10.55 1.52
CA ALA A 16 2.39 9.99 2.62
C ALA A 16 3.89 10.21 2.41
N LEU A 17 4.40 10.00 1.19
CA LEU A 17 5.80 10.27 0.84
C LEU A 17 6.16 11.76 0.97
N GLU A 18 5.23 12.67 0.65
CA GLU A 18 5.46 14.11 0.79
C GLU A 18 5.45 14.58 2.25
N LYS A 19 4.55 14.02 3.07
CA LYS A 19 4.36 14.48 4.47
C LYS A 19 5.19 13.73 5.50
N TYR A 20 5.56 12.48 5.25
CA TYR A 20 6.16 11.60 6.24
C TYR A 20 7.44 10.95 5.68
N ASN A 21 8.56 11.19 6.36
CA ASN A 21 9.83 10.50 6.09
C ASN A 21 9.91 9.10 6.72
N ILE A 22 8.82 8.63 7.34
CA ILE A 22 8.78 7.37 8.11
C ILE A 22 7.60 6.55 7.59
N GLU A 23 7.88 5.29 7.24
CA GLU A 23 6.90 4.27 6.84
C GLU A 23 5.77 4.20 7.88
N LYS A 24 4.51 4.38 7.47
CA LYS A 24 3.36 4.42 8.38
C LYS A 24 2.16 3.70 7.77
N ASP A 25 1.43 2.96 8.60
CA ASP A 25 0.20 2.26 8.21
C ASP A 25 -0.89 3.24 7.72
N ILE A 26 -1.38 3.01 6.50
CA ILE A 26 -2.41 3.81 5.86
C ILE A 26 -3.79 3.25 6.22
N LYS A 27 -4.70 4.15 6.57
CA LYS A 27 -5.97 3.90 7.25
C LYS A 27 -7.05 3.38 6.28
N TYR A 28 -7.18 2.07 6.18
CA TYR A 28 -8.39 1.39 5.68
C TYR A 28 -8.91 0.42 6.77
N ASN A 29 -10.24 0.22 6.86
CA ASN A 29 -10.90 -0.58 7.91
C ASN A 29 -10.17 -1.90 8.24
N PRO A 30 -10.01 -2.29 9.52
CA PRO A 30 -9.20 -3.45 9.89
C PRO A 30 -9.58 -4.73 9.10
N THR A 31 -8.63 -5.51 8.56
CA THR A 31 -7.17 -5.34 8.63
C THR A 31 -6.56 -5.19 7.24
N TRP A 32 -6.17 -3.96 6.89
CA TRP A 32 -5.29 -3.67 5.75
C TRP A 32 -3.86 -3.53 6.24
N HIS A 33 -2.94 -3.96 5.40
CA HIS A 33 -1.50 -3.94 5.64
C HIS A 33 -0.83 -3.21 4.48
N CYS A 34 0.04 -2.26 4.81
CA CYS A 34 0.82 -1.50 3.83
C CYS A 34 2.31 -1.70 4.12
N ILE A 35 3.09 -2.07 3.10
CA ILE A 35 4.55 -2.16 3.17
C ILE A 35 5.09 -1.21 2.12
N VAL A 36 5.91 -0.26 2.57
CA VAL A 36 6.54 0.75 1.71
C VAL A 36 8.04 0.61 1.84
N GLY A 37 8.78 0.55 0.75
CA GLY A 37 10.24 0.43 0.83
C GLY A 37 10.93 0.23 -0.51
N ARG A 38 12.26 0.39 -0.52
CA ARG A 38 13.08 0.22 -1.74
C ARG A 38 13.56 -1.21 -1.94
N ASN A 39 13.74 -1.95 -0.85
CA ASN A 39 14.33 -3.29 -0.85
C ASN A 39 13.57 -4.20 0.12
N PHE A 40 12.43 -4.74 -0.32
CA PHE A 40 11.70 -5.74 0.45
C PHE A 40 11.21 -6.88 -0.45
N GLY A 41 11.18 -8.08 0.12
CA GLY A 41 10.48 -9.23 -0.44
C GLY A 41 9.41 -9.66 0.56
N SER A 42 8.18 -9.82 0.10
CA SER A 42 7.03 -10.15 0.95
C SER A 42 6.39 -11.46 0.52
N TYR A 43 6.08 -12.33 1.48
CA TYR A 43 5.24 -13.51 1.28
C TYR A 43 4.03 -13.39 2.22
N VAL A 44 2.87 -13.04 1.67
CA VAL A 44 1.68 -12.66 2.45
C VAL A 44 0.42 -13.38 1.97
N THR A 45 -0.38 -13.85 2.93
CA THR A 45 -1.74 -14.34 2.68
C THR A 45 -2.69 -13.14 2.66
N HIS A 46 -3.49 -13.00 1.62
CA HIS A 46 -4.36 -11.85 1.41
C HIS A 46 -5.72 -12.27 0.85
N GLU A 47 -6.74 -11.43 1.05
CA GLU A 47 -8.06 -11.62 0.47
C GLU A 47 -8.00 -11.50 -1.06
N THR A 48 -8.73 -12.38 -1.76
CA THR A 48 -8.78 -12.36 -3.22
C THR A 48 -9.25 -10.99 -3.72
N LYS A 49 -8.55 -10.44 -4.73
CA LYS A 49 -8.81 -9.11 -5.32
C LYS A 49 -8.51 -7.91 -4.41
N HIS A 50 -7.95 -8.07 -3.22
CA HIS A 50 -7.60 -6.96 -2.33
C HIS A 50 -6.08 -6.86 -2.13
N LEU A 51 -5.36 -6.79 -3.25
CA LEU A 51 -3.92 -6.58 -3.30
C LEU A 51 -3.58 -5.63 -4.44
N ILE A 52 -2.71 -4.67 -4.17
CA ILE A 52 -2.04 -3.83 -5.16
C ILE A 52 -0.56 -3.73 -4.83
N TYR A 53 0.25 -3.82 -5.88
CA TYR A 53 1.67 -3.63 -5.83
C TYR A 53 2.05 -2.64 -6.92
N PHE A 54 2.66 -1.52 -6.53
CA PHE A 54 3.03 -0.45 -7.46
C PHE A 54 4.32 0.23 -7.01
N TYR A 55 4.84 1.08 -7.89
CA TYR A 55 6.04 1.87 -7.61
C TYR A 55 5.73 3.35 -7.70
N LEU A 56 6.18 4.11 -6.69
CA LEU A 56 6.28 5.56 -6.73
C LEU A 56 7.76 5.95 -6.84
N GLY A 57 8.21 6.18 -8.07
CA GLY A 57 9.61 6.44 -8.37
C GLY A 57 10.48 5.22 -8.09
N GLN A 58 11.33 5.30 -7.06
CA GLN A 58 12.23 4.20 -6.64
C GLN A 58 11.72 3.44 -5.40
N VAL A 59 10.56 3.82 -4.87
CA VAL A 59 9.94 3.18 -3.70
C VAL A 59 8.84 2.26 -4.20
N ALA A 60 8.81 1.02 -3.71
CA ALA A 60 7.72 0.10 -3.95
C ALA A 60 6.70 0.21 -2.81
N ASP A 61 5.43 0.13 -3.17
CA ASP A 61 4.28 0.15 -2.28
C ASP A 61 3.49 -1.14 -2.47
N LEU A 62 3.33 -1.90 -1.39
CA LEU A 62 2.51 -3.10 -1.35
C LEU A 62 1.38 -2.89 -0.34
N LEU A 63 0.15 -2.84 -0.84
CA LEU A 63 -1.05 -2.75 -0.01
C LEU A 63 -1.90 -4.00 -0.22
N PHE A 64 -2.23 -4.68 0.87
CA PHE A 64 -3.07 -5.88 0.84
C PHE A 64 -3.99 -5.95 2.06
N LYS A 65 -5.12 -6.62 1.88
CA LYS A 65 -6.05 -6.92 2.97
C LYS A 65 -5.88 -8.37 3.41
N SER A 66 -5.81 -8.64 4.71
CA SER A 66 -5.76 -10.00 5.23
C SER A 66 -6.55 -10.12 6.53
N GLY A 67 -7.39 -11.15 6.62
CA GLY A 67 -8.29 -11.40 7.74
C GLY A 67 -9.50 -12.21 7.31
#